data_AF-A0A350M1P4-F1
#
_entry.id   AF-A0A350M1P4-F1
#
_cell.length_a   1.000
_cell.length_b   1.000
_cell.length_c   1.000
_cell.angle_alpha   90.00
_cell.angle_beta   90.00
_cell.angle_gamma   90.00
#
_symmetry.space_group_name_H-M   'P 1'
#
loop_
_entity.id
_entity.type
_entity.pdbx_description
1 polymer ?
#
loop_
_entity_poly.entity_id
_entity_poly.type
_entity_poly.pdbx_seq_one_letter_code
_entity_poly.pdbx_strand_id
1 'polypeptide(L)'
;MKNLLVIALILTSYALRAQTEDLMNQADNEFSKGQYENCILTYGQVIEADPGNLNAHIQRGLAYSITGKYKEAIVDFSMVLGNRPELVQSEIAGERRI
;
A
#
# COMPACT_ATOMS: atom_id res chain seq x y z
N MET A 1 23.04 -27.49 8.60
CA MET A 1 22.66 -26.12 9.03
C MET A 1 22.11 -25.26 7.89
N LYS A 2 22.76 -25.18 6.72
CA LYS A 2 22.28 -24.38 5.55
C LYS A 2 20.83 -24.70 5.12
N ASN A 3 20.45 -25.98 5.07
CA ASN A 3 19.09 -26.39 4.65
C ASN A 3 18.00 -25.99 5.65
N LEU A 4 18.30 -25.96 6.95
CA LEU A 4 17.35 -25.54 7.98
C LEU A 4 17.04 -24.04 7.88
N LEU A 5 18.07 -23.24 7.57
CA LEU A 5 17.97 -21.80 7.38
C LEU A 5 17.12 -21.45 6.14
N VAL A 6 17.29 -22.18 5.03
CA VAL A 6 16.47 -22.01 3.83
C VAL A 6 14.99 -22.36 4.08
N ILE A 7 14.71 -23.44 4.81
CA ILE A 7 13.34 -23.82 5.17
C ILE A 7 12.70 -22.75 6.06
N ALA A 8 13.43 -22.21 7.05
CA ALA A 8 12.94 -21.14 7.90
C ALA A 8 12.61 -19.84 7.11
N LEU A 9 13.43 -19.49 6.12
CA LEU A 9 13.16 -18.34 5.23
C LEU A 9 11.91 -18.56 4.37
N ILE A 10 11.70 -19.77 3.85
CA ILE A 10 10.50 -20.10 3.07
C ILE A 10 9.25 -20.01 3.96
N LEU A 11 9.28 -20.61 5.15
CA LEU A 11 8.16 -20.60 6.10
C LEU A 11 7.82 -19.19 6.59
N THR A 12 8.82 -18.38 6.89
CA THR A 12 8.61 -16.97 7.29
C THR A 12 8.06 -16.15 6.14
N SER A 13 8.57 -16.32 4.91
CA SER A 13 8.00 -15.66 3.73
C SER A 13 6.56 -16.09 3.45
N TYR A 14 6.21 -17.35 3.73
CA TYR A 14 4.86 -17.87 3.56
C TYR A 14 3.91 -17.32 4.63
N ALA A 15 4.34 -17.30 5.89
CA ALA A 15 3.57 -16.71 6.99
C ALA A 15 3.33 -15.21 6.77
N LEU A 16 4.35 -14.47 6.30
CA LEU A 16 4.22 -13.06 5.97
C LEU A 16 3.23 -12.83 4.82
N ARG A 17 3.28 -13.66 3.76
CA ARG A 17 2.31 -13.61 2.65
C ARG A 17 0.88 -13.87 3.12
N ALA A 18 0.67 -14.92 3.92
CA ALA A 18 -0.65 -15.24 4.45
C ALA A 18 -1.21 -14.10 5.32
N GLN A 19 -0.36 -13.44 6.10
CA GLN A 19 -0.75 -12.26 6.89
C GLN A 19 -1.12 -11.07 6.00
N THR A 20 -0.38 -10.81 4.92
CA THR A 20 -0.75 -9.75 3.97
C THR A 20 -2.03 -10.03 3.20
N GLU A 21 -2.34 -11.30 2.90
CA GLU A 21 -3.60 -11.68 2.26
C GLU A 21 -4.81 -11.44 3.19
N ASP A 22 -4.68 -11.74 4.48
CA ASP A 22 -5.73 -11.46 5.47
C ASP A 22 -5.98 -9.95 5.62
N LEU A 23 -4.90 -9.16 5.69
CA LEU A 23 -4.98 -7.69 5.71
C LEU A 23 -5.61 -7.13 4.43
N MET A 24 -5.31 -7.70 3.26
CA MET A 24 -5.96 -7.31 2.00
C MET A 24 -7.47 -7.56 2.05
N ASN A 25 -7.90 -8.75 2.46
CA ASN A 25 -9.32 -9.08 2.59
C ASN A 25 -10.03 -8.18 3.61
N GLN A 26 -9.36 -7.86 4.72
CA GLN A 26 -9.87 -6.91 5.71
C GLN A 26 -10.06 -5.52 5.09
N ALA A 27 -9.04 -4.99 4.40
CA ALA A 27 -9.08 -3.68 3.79
C ALA A 27 -10.16 -3.60 2.69
N ASP A 28 -10.31 -4.64 1.86
CA ASP A 28 -11.38 -4.72 0.85
C ASP A 28 -12.78 -4.70 1.49
N ASN A 29 -12.95 -5.42 2.61
CA ASN A 29 -14.21 -5.42 3.36
C ASN A 29 -14.51 -4.05 3.98
N GLU A 30 -13.51 -3.38 4.56
CA GLU A 30 -13.62 -2.01 5.07
C GLU A 30 -14.00 -1.03 3.95
N PHE A 31 -13.35 -1.15 2.78
CA PHE A 31 -13.65 -0.34 1.59
C PHE A 31 -15.09 -0.53 1.14
N SER A 32 -15.56 -1.79 1.05
CA SER A 32 -16.94 -2.09 0.63
C SER A 32 -18.00 -1.55 1.59
N LYS A 33 -17.65 -1.36 2.87
CA LYS A 33 -18.49 -0.76 3.91
C LYS A 33 -18.39 0.78 3.96
N GLY A 34 -17.58 1.39 3.09
CA GLY A 34 -17.32 2.82 3.10
C GLY A 34 -16.47 3.31 4.27
N GLN A 35 -15.77 2.41 4.97
CA GLN A 35 -14.88 2.73 6.08
C GLN A 35 -13.51 3.15 5.56
N TYR A 36 -13.48 4.17 4.69
CA TYR A 36 -12.30 4.51 3.89
C TYR A 36 -11.08 4.86 4.74
N GLU A 37 -11.26 5.55 5.87
CA GLU A 37 -10.16 5.89 6.77
C GLU A 37 -9.50 4.66 7.41
N ASN A 38 -10.29 3.65 7.79
CA ASN A 38 -9.75 2.39 8.29
C ASN A 38 -9.04 1.64 7.17
N CYS A 39 -9.66 1.55 5.99
CA CYS A 39 -9.06 0.82 4.87
C CYS A 39 -7.75 1.47 4.41
N ILE A 40 -7.61 2.80 4.49
CA ILE A 40 -6.35 3.50 4.21
C ILE A 40 -5.24 3.01 5.13
N LEU A 41 -5.52 2.86 6.43
CA LEU A 41 -4.56 2.35 7.41
C LEU A 41 -4.23 0.88 7.13
N THR A 42 -5.25 0.05 6.88
CA THR A 42 -5.08 -1.40 6.64
C THR A 42 -4.29 -1.67 5.36
N TYR A 43 -4.57 -0.96 4.26
CA TYR A 43 -3.73 -1.03 3.05
C TYR A 43 -2.31 -0.51 3.31
N GLY A 44 -2.15 0.48 4.19
CA GLY A 44 -0.84 0.93 4.65
C GLY A 44 -0.02 -0.19 5.28
N GLN A 45 -0.64 -1.03 6.12
CA GLN A 45 0.02 -2.19 6.72
C GLN A 45 0.44 -3.23 5.67
N VAL A 46 -0.38 -3.44 4.63
CA VAL A 46 0.00 -4.31 3.49
C VAL A 46 1.23 -3.75 2.78
N ILE A 47 1.28 -2.45 2.53
CA ILE A 47 2.40 -1.77 1.86
C ILE A 47 3.66 -1.76 2.73
N GLU A 48 3.53 -1.64 4.06
CA GLU A 48 4.67 -1.77 4.98
C GLU A 48 5.30 -3.16 4.93
N ALA A 49 4.48 -4.20 4.78
CA ALA A 49 4.95 -5.59 4.66
C ALA A 49 5.47 -5.93 3.26
N ASP A 50 4.82 -5.43 2.22
CA ASP A 50 5.21 -5.57 0.81
C ASP A 50 5.09 -4.22 0.08
N PRO A 51 6.17 -3.41 0.05
CA PRO A 51 6.19 -2.12 -0.64
C PRO A 51 5.98 -2.22 -2.16
N GLY A 52 6.09 -3.43 -2.73
CA GLY A 52 5.87 -3.70 -4.15
C GLY A 52 4.43 -4.09 -4.48
N ASN A 53 3.54 -4.17 -3.49
CA ASN A 53 2.16 -4.58 -3.70
C ASN A 53 1.37 -3.48 -4.41
N LEU A 54 1.40 -3.53 -5.75
CA LEU A 54 0.74 -2.55 -6.60
C LEU A 54 -0.77 -2.49 -6.36
N ASN A 55 -1.41 -3.62 -6.02
CA ASN A 55 -2.84 -3.63 -5.75
C ASN A 55 -3.17 -2.84 -4.48
N ALA A 56 -2.39 -2.99 -3.41
CA ALA A 56 -2.56 -2.20 -2.20
C ALA A 56 -2.38 -0.68 -2.46
N HIS A 57 -1.41 -0.29 -3.30
CA HIS A 57 -1.27 1.10 -3.74
C HIS A 57 -2.49 1.60 -4.53
N ILE A 58 -3.00 0.82 -5.49
CA ILE A 58 -4.21 1.19 -6.25
C ILE A 58 -5.38 1.41 -5.30
N GLN A 59 -5.66 0.44 -4.43
CA GLN A 59 -6.83 0.48 -3.56
C GLN A 59 -6.74 1.60 -2.51
N ARG A 60 -5.55 1.83 -1.92
CA ARG A 60 -5.33 2.95 -1.00
C ARG A 60 -5.45 4.30 -1.72
N GLY A 61 -4.93 4.41 -2.94
CA GLY A 61 -5.09 5.60 -3.78
C GLY A 61 -6.56 5.91 -4.09
N LEU A 62 -7.38 4.88 -4.36
CA LEU A 62 -8.82 5.04 -4.54
C LEU A 62 -9.50 5.53 -3.26
N ALA A 63 -9.17 4.95 -2.10
CA ALA A 63 -9.72 5.37 -0.82
C ALA A 63 -9.34 6.82 -0.46
N TYR A 64 -8.09 7.21 -0.74
CA TYR A 64 -7.65 8.59 -0.64
C TYR A 64 -8.43 9.52 -1.57
N SER A 65 -8.66 9.12 -2.82
CA SER A 65 -9.45 9.92 -3.77
C SER A 65 -10.90 10.12 -3.30
N ILE A 66 -11.54 9.08 -2.75
CA ILE A 66 -12.92 9.16 -2.24
C ILE A 66 -13.01 10.08 -1.03
N THR A 67 -11.98 10.09 -0.17
CA THR A 67 -11.91 10.94 1.02
C THR A 67 -11.37 12.35 0.73
N GLY A 68 -11.11 12.69 -0.53
CA GLY A 68 -10.62 14.01 -0.95
C GLY A 68 -9.12 14.26 -0.71
N LYS A 69 -8.37 13.24 -0.32
CA LYS A 69 -6.91 13.27 -0.08
C LYS A 69 -6.15 13.05 -1.39
N TYR A 70 -6.38 13.94 -2.36
CA TYR A 70 -5.91 13.75 -3.74
C TYR A 70 -4.40 13.73 -3.87
N LYS A 71 -3.66 14.44 -3.01
CA LYS A 71 -2.18 14.48 -3.07
C LYS A 71 -1.60 13.12 -2.72
N GLU A 72 -2.13 12.49 -1.69
CA GLU A 72 -1.78 11.15 -1.24
C GLU A 72 -2.18 10.10 -2.29
N ALA A 73 -3.38 10.24 -2.89
CA ALA A 73 -3.83 9.39 -3.98
C ALA A 73 -2.86 9.43 -5.18
N ILE A 74 -2.42 10.63 -5.59
CA ILE A 74 -1.46 10.80 -6.69
C ILE A 74 -0.14 10.09 -6.39
N VAL A 75 0.36 10.18 -5.15
CA VAL A 75 1.58 9.48 -4.73
C VAL A 75 1.40 7.97 -4.87
N ASP A 76 0.29 7.40 -4.39
CA ASP A 76 0.03 5.97 -4.52
C ASP A 76 -0.15 5.52 -5.97
N PHE A 77 -0.85 6.27 -6.81
CA PHE A 77 -0.98 5.94 -8.23
C PHE A 77 0.35 6.07 -8.99
N SER A 78 1.23 6.98 -8.56
CA SER A 78 2.55 7.15 -9.19
C SER A 78 3.44 5.91 -9.03
N MET A 79 3.34 5.21 -7.89
CA MET A 79 4.02 3.93 -7.67
C MET A 79 3.61 2.88 -8.70
N VAL A 80 2.31 2.81 -9.02
CA VAL A 80 1.74 1.84 -9.97
C VAL A 80 2.19 2.13 -11.39
N LEU A 81 2.33 3.40 -11.75
CA LEU A 81 2.81 3.83 -13.06
C LEU A 81 4.34 3.74 -13.22
N GLY A 82 5.06 3.34 -12.17
CA GLY A 82 6.52 3.26 -12.18
C GLY A 82 7.21 4.63 -12.17
N ASN A 83 6.48 5.69 -11.80
CA ASN A 83 7.05 7.02 -11.62
C ASN A 83 7.77 7.09 -10.26
N ARG A 84 8.82 7.91 -10.16
CA ARG A 84 9.53 8.11 -8.89
C ARG A 84 8.63 8.86 -7.91
N PRO A 85 8.20 8.27 -6.77
CA PRO A 85 7.28 8.93 -5.85
C PRO A 85 7.86 10.22 -5.26
N GLU A 86 9.17 10.26 -5.00
CA GLU A 86 9.87 11.45 -4.51
C GLU A 86 9.77 12.61 -5.52
N LEU A 87 9.91 12.32 -6.82
CA LEU A 87 9.78 13.32 -7.87
C LEU A 87 8.37 13.91 -7.86
N VAL A 88 7.36 13.04 -7.82
CA VAL A 88 5.95 13.45 -7.77
C VAL A 88 5.64 14.23 -6.49
N GLN A 89 6.18 13.81 -5.33
CA GLN A 89 6.06 14.54 -4.07
C GLN A 89 6.68 15.93 -4.15
N SER A 90 7.86 16.06 -4.77
CA SER A 90 8.52 17.36 -4.97
C SER A 90 7.69 18.30 -5.84
N GLU A 91 7.08 17.80 -6.91
CA GLU A 91 6.19 18.58 -7.79
C GLU A 91 4.96 19.07 -7.04
N ILE A 92 4.27 18.18 -6.32
CA ILE A 92 3.08 18.51 -5.51
C ILE A 92 3.39 19.50 -4.38
N ALA A 93 4.61 19.45 -3.83
CA ALA A 93 5.07 20.38 -2.80
C ALA A 93 5.44 21.76 -3.39
N GLY A 94 6.03 21.79 -4.59
CA GLY A 94 6.39 23.00 -5.33
C GLY A 94 5.19 23.88 -5.66
N GLU A 95 4.04 23.28 -5.98
CA GLU A 95 2.78 24.01 -6.26
C GLU A 95 2.22 24.80 -5.06
N ARG A 96 2.65 24.53 -3.83
CA ARG A 96 2.23 25.32 -2.65
C ARG A 96 3.05 26.60 -2.43
N ARG A 97 4.11 26.83 -3.21
CA ARG A 97 5.10 27.91 -2.96
C ARG A 97 4.92 29.17 -3.82
N ILE A 98 3.81 29.32 -4.52
CA ILE A 98 3.50 30.49 -5.37
C ILE A 98 2.30 31.26 -4.85
#